data_AF-A0A812IJG4-F1
#
_entry.id   AF-A0A812IJG4-F1
#
_cell.length_a   1.000
_cell.length_b   1.000
_cell.length_c   1.000
_cell.angle_alpha   90.00
_cell.angle_beta   90.00
_cell.angle_gamma   90.00
#
_symmetry.space_group_name_H-M   'P 1'
#
loop_
_entity.id
_entity.type
_entity.pdbx_description
1 polymer ?
#
loop_
_entity_poly.entity_id
_entity_poly.type
_entity_poly.pdbx_seq_one_letter_code
_entity_poly.pdbx_strand_id
1 'polypeptide(L)'
;MKTNIGNCIETSGIASLIKTFHSIRWGIVCGNNHLNQLNPHLDISSCPLLMCTEPTEQKLSAVFVGVSSWGFGGTNVHLHCYGGVDEEIRLPPEPTPQELRPRLSYWPSGGGDLGSMSRPRRGFFIIGSWSGWTEPEPMEDEGDGCYGYTLVLGDTRWEQFQLLIDNSYSKVLHPQRYKAPKGTEVFGPTRQEEVMQDSTWFVDGRPNNTQIRAITASAGATAVATPEPLTFTNEDEGLPGQLYRIRLHIAGKWRTVTWAKAKEAPQGLLALKGPEAKYYVAGSWNNYRFEEMTAVSDGTYTCEVSLSSGPNRFQITRNGDWHQAIFPVSPNAGPTVEIEGPSDRKDRHWLVSATAGEKLKITFQRSIDASGSSKMKVLWEKL
;
A
#
# COMPACT_ATOMS: atom_id res chain seq x y z
N MET A 1 -21.16 -13.79 29.96
CA MET A 1 -22.54 -13.63 30.46
C MET A 1 -23.46 -13.37 29.29
N LYS A 2 -23.41 -12.19 28.65
CA LYS A 2 -24.27 -11.88 27.48
C LYS A 2 -24.10 -12.89 26.34
N THR A 3 -22.90 -13.40 26.15
CA THR A 3 -22.58 -14.48 25.20
C THR A 3 -23.29 -15.80 25.53
N ASN A 4 -23.61 -16.07 26.80
CA ASN A 4 -24.18 -17.33 27.25
C ASN A 4 -25.73 -17.30 27.32
N ILE A 5 -26.31 -16.20 27.80
CA ILE A 5 -27.77 -16.10 28.05
C ILE A 5 -28.44 -14.96 27.28
N GLY A 6 -27.73 -14.31 26.35
CA GLY A 6 -28.21 -13.15 25.62
C GLY A 6 -28.10 -11.84 26.40
N ASN A 7 -28.46 -10.74 25.74
CA ASN A 7 -28.52 -9.42 26.37
C ASN A 7 -29.89 -9.24 27.05
N CYS A 8 -29.93 -9.39 28.37
CA CYS A 8 -31.16 -9.29 29.18
C CYS A 8 -31.60 -7.84 29.47
N ILE A 9 -31.17 -6.89 28.63
CA ILE A 9 -31.53 -5.46 28.66
C ILE A 9 -31.40 -4.86 30.07
N GLU A 10 -32.52 -4.63 30.78
CA GLU A 10 -32.57 -4.00 32.10
C GLU A 10 -31.86 -4.85 33.17
N THR A 11 -31.86 -6.18 32.99
CA THR A 11 -31.28 -7.12 33.96
C THR A 11 -29.85 -7.56 33.61
N SER A 12 -29.27 -7.03 32.53
CA SER A 12 -27.91 -7.38 32.09
C SER A 12 -26.83 -7.07 33.14
N GLY A 13 -27.02 -6.03 33.95
CA GLY A 13 -26.10 -5.67 35.03
C GLY A 13 -26.10 -6.73 36.13
N ILE A 14 -27.27 -7.00 36.72
CA ILE A 14 -27.41 -7.95 37.82
C ILE A 14 -27.06 -9.39 37.41
N ALA A 15 -27.42 -9.83 36.20
CA ALA A 15 -27.04 -11.14 35.70
C ALA A 15 -25.50 -11.28 35.54
N SER A 16 -24.80 -10.20 35.19
CA SER A 16 -23.33 -10.20 35.13
C SER A 16 -22.71 -10.28 36.53
N LEU A 17 -23.32 -9.61 37.51
CA LEU A 17 -22.91 -9.67 38.91
C LEU A 17 -23.11 -11.07 39.51
N ILE A 18 -24.25 -11.71 39.25
CA ILE A 18 -24.52 -13.09 39.70
C ILE A 18 -23.48 -14.06 39.10
N LYS A 19 -23.16 -13.94 37.79
CA LYS A 19 -22.07 -14.71 37.17
C LYS A 19 -20.77 -14.52 37.95
N THR A 20 -20.42 -13.29 38.30
CA THR A 20 -19.20 -12.98 39.04
C THR A 20 -19.17 -13.64 40.41
N PHE A 21 -20.26 -13.62 41.18
CA PHE A 21 -20.30 -14.29 42.49
C PHE A 21 -20.06 -15.79 42.38
N HIS A 22 -20.69 -16.46 41.42
CA HIS A 22 -20.44 -17.89 41.19
C HIS A 22 -19.03 -18.16 40.65
N SER A 23 -18.51 -17.28 39.78
CA SER A 23 -17.14 -17.41 39.25
C SER A 23 -16.08 -17.32 40.34
N ILE A 24 -16.26 -16.38 41.29
CA ILE A 24 -15.39 -16.24 42.47
C ILE A 24 -15.55 -17.45 43.38
N ARG A 25 -16.79 -17.81 43.75
CA ARG A 25 -17.06 -18.93 44.67
C ARG A 25 -16.44 -20.23 44.18
N TRP A 26 -16.60 -20.56 42.89
CA TRP A 26 -16.09 -21.80 42.31
C TRP A 26 -14.63 -21.72 41.85
N GLY A 27 -14.03 -20.52 41.84
CA GLY A 27 -12.67 -20.34 41.31
C GLY A 27 -12.56 -20.61 39.81
N ILE A 28 -13.61 -20.31 39.03
CA ILE A 28 -13.64 -20.57 37.58
C ILE A 28 -14.15 -19.36 36.82
N VAL A 29 -13.45 -18.99 35.75
CA VAL A 29 -13.88 -17.99 34.78
C VAL A 29 -14.58 -18.70 33.61
N CYS A 30 -15.89 -18.52 33.46
CA CYS A 30 -16.59 -19.13 32.32
C CYS A 30 -16.20 -18.46 31.00
N GLY A 31 -15.93 -19.29 29.99
CA GLY A 31 -15.63 -18.86 28.61
C GLY A 31 -16.74 -18.04 27.94
N ASN A 32 -16.34 -17.30 26.91
CA ASN A 32 -17.23 -16.54 26.05
C ASN A 32 -17.71 -17.42 24.90
N ASN A 33 -18.99 -17.77 24.93
CA ASN A 33 -19.61 -18.48 23.82
C ASN A 33 -19.53 -17.63 22.54
N HIS A 34 -19.31 -18.30 21.40
CA HIS A 34 -19.20 -17.71 20.06
C HIS A 34 -17.93 -16.88 19.79
N LEU A 35 -16.98 -16.83 20.74
CA LEU A 35 -15.68 -16.17 20.51
C LEU A 35 -14.76 -17.08 19.68
N ASN A 36 -14.98 -17.13 18.37
CA ASN A 36 -14.13 -17.86 17.42
C ASN A 36 -13.02 -16.99 16.83
N GLN A 37 -13.35 -15.71 16.58
CA GLN A 37 -12.43 -14.74 16.02
C GLN A 37 -12.63 -13.40 16.73
N LEU A 38 -11.53 -12.75 17.09
CA LEU A 38 -11.57 -11.42 17.69
C LEU A 38 -12.06 -10.38 16.67
N ASN A 39 -12.79 -9.36 17.14
CA ASN A 39 -13.15 -8.23 16.31
C ASN A 39 -11.87 -7.57 15.73
N PRO A 40 -11.71 -7.45 14.40
CA PRO A 40 -10.50 -6.88 13.79
C PRO A 40 -10.22 -5.41 14.15
N HIS A 41 -11.23 -4.68 14.63
CA HIS A 41 -11.07 -3.30 15.09
C HIS A 41 -10.62 -3.19 16.55
N LEU A 42 -10.50 -4.32 17.25
CA LEU A 42 -10.05 -4.36 18.64
C LEU A 42 -8.55 -4.67 18.68
N ASP A 43 -7.73 -3.66 19.00
CA ASP A 43 -6.33 -3.87 19.30
C ASP A 43 -6.16 -4.29 20.76
N ILE A 44 -5.76 -5.55 20.97
CA ILE A 44 -5.47 -6.11 22.29
C ILE A 44 -3.98 -6.21 22.57
N SER A 45 -3.11 -5.85 21.61
CA SER A 45 -1.66 -5.96 21.78
C SER A 45 -1.10 -5.02 22.85
N SER A 46 -1.81 -3.92 23.12
CA SER A 46 -1.45 -2.89 24.09
C SER A 46 -2.05 -3.08 25.48
N CYS A 47 -2.92 -4.07 25.67
CA CYS A 47 -3.62 -4.32 26.93
C CYS A 47 -3.39 -5.77 27.41
N PRO A 48 -2.98 -6.01 28.68
CA PRO A 48 -2.80 -7.35 29.22
C PRO A 48 -4.16 -8.01 29.49
N LEU A 49 -4.95 -8.25 28.44
CA LEU A 49 -6.27 -8.86 28.49
C LEU A 49 -6.26 -10.23 27.83
N LEU A 50 -6.76 -11.24 28.53
CA LEU A 50 -6.98 -12.58 27.99
C LEU A 50 -8.48 -12.85 27.91
N MET A 51 -8.97 -13.16 26.71
CA MET A 51 -10.37 -13.55 26.51
C MET A 51 -10.53 -15.06 26.62
N CYS A 52 -11.21 -15.54 27.65
CA CYS A 52 -11.44 -16.96 27.85
C CYS A 52 -12.48 -17.47 26.83
N THR A 53 -12.12 -18.51 26.07
CA THR A 53 -13.02 -19.25 25.15
C THR A 53 -13.56 -20.53 25.78
N GLU A 54 -12.84 -21.07 26.77
CA GLU A 54 -13.25 -22.21 27.60
C GLU A 54 -13.28 -21.82 29.09
N PRO A 55 -13.89 -22.63 29.95
CA PRO A 55 -13.81 -22.42 31.40
C PRO A 55 -12.35 -22.52 31.88
N THR A 56 -11.87 -21.47 32.52
CA THR A 56 -10.48 -21.38 33.00
C THR A 56 -10.45 -21.32 34.52
N GLU A 57 -9.60 -22.12 35.15
CA GLU A 57 -9.40 -22.09 36.60
C GLU A 57 -8.71 -20.81 37.04
N GLN A 58 -9.18 -20.27 38.17
CA GLN A 58 -8.56 -19.15 38.85
C GLN A 58 -7.55 -19.67 39.89
N LYS A 59 -6.27 -19.31 39.71
CA LYS A 59 -5.17 -19.85 40.53
C LYS A 59 -5.09 -19.24 41.94
N LEU A 60 -5.67 -18.06 42.13
CA LEU A 60 -5.62 -17.33 43.40
C LEU A 60 -6.83 -17.68 44.27
N SER A 61 -6.61 -17.81 45.58
CA SER A 61 -7.64 -18.08 46.57
C SER A 61 -8.51 -16.85 46.91
N ALA A 62 -8.12 -15.65 46.46
CA ALA A 62 -8.93 -14.43 46.56
C ALA A 62 -8.63 -13.49 45.40
N VAL A 63 -9.67 -12.84 44.87
CA VAL A 63 -9.59 -12.15 43.57
C VAL A 63 -10.44 -10.88 43.53
N PHE A 64 -10.00 -9.92 42.71
CA PHE A 64 -10.81 -8.78 42.31
C PHE A 64 -11.41 -9.03 40.93
N VAL A 65 -12.70 -8.74 40.78
CA VAL A 65 -13.42 -8.86 39.50
C VAL A 65 -14.19 -7.58 39.22
N GLY A 66 -13.93 -6.99 38.05
CA GLY A 66 -14.69 -5.85 37.55
C GLY A 66 -15.95 -6.29 36.79
N VAL A 67 -17.08 -5.63 37.03
CA VAL A 67 -18.32 -5.81 36.28
C VAL A 67 -18.75 -4.48 35.68
N SER A 68 -18.82 -4.41 34.36
CA SER A 68 -19.27 -3.22 33.62
C SER A 68 -20.63 -3.43 32.98
N SER A 69 -21.47 -2.40 33.03
CA SER A 69 -22.72 -2.32 32.27
C SER A 69 -22.88 -0.93 31.67
N TRP A 70 -23.17 -0.88 30.37
CA TRP A 70 -23.32 0.35 29.60
C TRP A 70 -24.71 0.39 28.98
N GLY A 71 -25.51 1.39 29.35
CA GLY A 71 -26.86 1.59 28.84
C GLY A 71 -26.85 2.39 27.53
N PHE A 72 -27.82 2.13 26.66
CA PHE A 72 -27.96 2.84 25.38
C PHE A 72 -28.11 4.36 25.55
N GLY A 73 -28.77 4.80 26.62
CA GLY A 73 -28.91 6.22 26.97
C GLY A 73 -27.63 6.88 27.52
N GLY A 74 -26.49 6.17 27.53
CA GLY A 74 -25.20 6.70 27.98
C GLY A 74 -24.93 6.58 29.48
N THR A 75 -25.88 6.08 30.28
CA THR A 75 -25.64 5.79 31.69
C THR A 75 -24.80 4.52 31.85
N ASN A 76 -23.65 4.67 32.50
CA ASN A 76 -22.62 3.66 32.61
C ASN A 76 -22.37 3.32 34.09
N VAL A 77 -22.30 2.04 34.42
CA VAL A 77 -22.04 1.55 35.78
C VAL A 77 -20.88 0.57 35.75
N HIS A 78 -19.96 0.73 36.71
CA HIS A 78 -18.83 -0.18 36.91
C HIS A 78 -18.74 -0.55 38.39
N LEU A 79 -18.62 -1.85 38.67
CA LEU A 79 -18.51 -2.40 40.03
C LEU A 79 -17.21 -3.16 40.18
N HIS A 80 -16.55 -2.99 41.32
CA HIS A 80 -15.41 -3.81 41.74
C HIS A 80 -15.89 -4.79 42.81
N CYS A 81 -15.72 -6.08 42.56
CA CYS A 81 -16.03 -7.14 43.50
C CYS A 81 -14.72 -7.73 44.04
N TYR A 82 -14.69 -8.05 45.32
CA TYR A 82 -13.63 -8.82 45.96
C TYR A 82 -14.25 -10.03 46.65
N GLY A 83 -13.62 -11.19 46.54
CA GLY A 83 -14.05 -12.36 47.28
C GLY A 83 -13.03 -13.49 47.27
N GLY A 84 -13.14 -14.35 48.27
CA GLY A 84 -12.38 -15.59 48.37
C GLY A 84 -13.03 -16.72 47.56
N VAL A 85 -12.19 -17.55 46.97
CA VAL A 85 -12.60 -18.83 46.38
C VAL A 85 -12.98 -19.78 47.53
N ASP A 86 -14.09 -20.49 47.37
CA ASP A 86 -14.53 -21.50 48.31
C ASP A 86 -13.74 -22.80 48.03
N GLU A 87 -12.65 -23.03 48.77
CA GLU A 87 -11.75 -24.16 48.56
C GLU A 87 -12.43 -25.52 48.75
N GLU A 88 -13.58 -25.59 49.46
CA GLU A 88 -14.36 -26.82 49.60
C GLU A 88 -15.15 -27.18 48.32
N ILE A 89 -15.47 -26.18 47.49
CA ILE A 89 -16.28 -26.32 46.26
C ILE A 89 -15.44 -26.13 45.00
N ARG A 90 -14.18 -25.72 45.15
CA ARG A 90 -13.23 -25.60 44.05
C ARG A 90 -13.14 -26.94 43.32
N LEU A 91 -13.57 -26.95 42.06
CA LEU A 91 -13.52 -28.15 41.24
C LEU A 91 -12.04 -28.56 41.09
N PRO A 92 -11.69 -29.83 41.33
CA PRO A 92 -10.32 -30.30 41.10
C PRO A 92 -9.98 -30.12 39.62
N PRO A 93 -8.71 -29.83 39.27
CA PRO A 93 -8.29 -29.79 37.87
C PRO A 93 -8.48 -31.18 37.26
N GLU A 94 -9.51 -31.38 36.44
CA GLU A 94 -9.55 -32.60 35.63
C GLU A 94 -8.38 -32.59 34.63
N PRO A 95 -7.75 -33.76 34.37
CA PRO A 95 -6.68 -33.84 33.38
C PRO A 95 -7.21 -33.41 32.01
N THR A 96 -6.42 -32.60 31.30
CA THR A 96 -6.72 -32.10 29.96
C THR A 96 -7.12 -33.25 29.01
N PRO A 97 -8.29 -33.22 28.37
CA PRO A 97 -8.55 -34.08 27.22
C PRO A 97 -7.78 -33.52 26.02
N GLN A 98 -6.48 -33.79 25.97
CA GLN A 98 -5.63 -33.44 24.83
C GLN A 98 -5.85 -34.33 23.59
N GLU A 99 -6.78 -35.30 23.62
CA GLU A 99 -6.94 -36.25 22.50
C GLU A 99 -8.38 -36.60 22.07
N LEU A 100 -9.43 -35.92 22.58
CA LEU A 100 -10.80 -36.15 22.09
C LEU A 100 -11.59 -34.86 21.91
N ARG A 101 -11.36 -34.14 20.81
CA ARG A 101 -12.37 -33.22 20.26
C ARG A 101 -12.45 -33.37 18.75
N PRO A 102 -13.52 -34.00 18.19
CA PRO A 102 -13.86 -33.75 16.80
C PRO A 102 -14.09 -32.25 16.61
N ARG A 103 -13.65 -31.72 15.46
CA ARG A 103 -13.90 -30.32 15.06
C ARG A 103 -15.39 -30.02 15.23
N LEU A 104 -15.71 -29.12 16.16
CA LEU A 104 -17.06 -28.60 16.35
C LEU A 104 -17.54 -28.02 15.02
N SER A 105 -18.43 -28.78 14.39
CA SER A 105 -19.11 -28.44 13.16
C SER A 105 -20.37 -27.69 13.54
N TYR A 106 -20.48 -26.46 13.03
CA TYR A 106 -21.71 -25.70 12.73
C TYR A 106 -22.85 -25.65 13.76
N TRP A 107 -23.25 -24.42 14.15
CA TRP A 107 -24.52 -24.12 14.82
C TRP A 107 -25.45 -23.31 13.89
N PRO A 108 -26.77 -23.57 13.83
CA PRO A 108 -27.66 -23.01 12.80
C PRO A 108 -28.11 -21.56 13.03
N SER A 109 -27.83 -20.95 14.20
CA SER A 109 -28.41 -19.64 14.57
C SER A 109 -27.48 -18.43 14.40
N GLY A 110 -26.66 -18.39 13.35
CA GLY A 110 -26.14 -17.10 12.86
C GLY A 110 -24.64 -16.83 13.03
N GLY A 111 -23.81 -17.77 12.61
CA GLY A 111 -22.39 -17.53 12.36
C GLY A 111 -21.92 -18.41 11.21
N GLY A 112 -22.41 -18.13 10.00
CA GLY A 112 -21.97 -18.82 8.79
C GLY A 112 -20.47 -18.61 8.57
N ASP A 113 -19.84 -19.58 7.90
CA ASP A 113 -18.49 -19.39 7.38
C ASP A 113 -18.53 -18.19 6.43
N LEU A 114 -17.69 -17.17 6.68
CA LEU A 114 -17.60 -16.02 5.79
C LEU A 114 -17.20 -16.56 4.41
N GLY A 115 -17.97 -16.20 3.37
CA GLY A 115 -17.59 -16.51 1.99
C GLY A 115 -16.16 -16.05 1.73
N SER A 116 -15.43 -16.70 0.81
CA SER A 116 -14.02 -16.39 0.54
C SER A 116 -13.74 -14.90 0.29
N MET A 117 -14.72 -14.17 -0.25
CA MET A 117 -14.70 -12.71 -0.47
C MET A 117 -14.96 -11.87 0.79
N SER A 118 -15.56 -12.45 1.83
CA SER A 118 -15.86 -11.82 3.12
C SER A 118 -14.82 -12.14 4.19
N ARG A 119 -13.89 -13.06 3.92
CA ARG A 119 -12.70 -13.26 4.75
C ARG A 119 -11.75 -12.07 4.51
N PRO A 120 -11.33 -11.34 5.55
CA PRO A 120 -10.35 -10.27 5.36
C PRO A 120 -9.10 -10.88 4.74
N ARG A 121 -8.65 -10.31 3.60
CA ARG A 121 -7.34 -10.60 3.03
C ARG A 121 -6.30 -9.97 3.96
N ARG A 122 -6.09 -10.57 5.13
CA ARG A 122 -5.14 -10.06 6.12
C ARG A 122 -3.77 -10.00 5.47
N GLY A 123 -3.28 -8.80 5.23
CA GLY A 123 -2.01 -8.62 4.54
C GLY A 123 -1.80 -7.20 4.05
N PHE A 124 -0.55 -6.93 3.71
CA PHE A 124 -0.15 -5.69 3.06
C PHE A 124 -0.09 -5.93 1.57
N PHE A 125 -0.55 -4.95 0.81
CA PHE A 125 -0.49 -4.95 -0.65
C PHE A 125 0.32 -3.73 -1.07
N ILE A 126 1.01 -3.83 -2.20
CA ILE A 126 1.73 -2.73 -2.82
C ILE A 126 1.02 -2.33 -4.11
N ILE A 127 0.97 -1.03 -4.37
CA ILE A 127 0.43 -0.48 -5.62
C ILE A 127 1.38 0.62 -6.09
N GLY A 128 1.63 0.69 -7.39
CA GLY A 128 2.59 1.64 -7.92
C GLY A 128 2.48 1.95 -9.40
N SER A 129 3.46 2.71 -9.90
CA SER A 129 3.54 3.22 -11.27
C SER A 129 3.62 2.13 -12.34
N TRP A 130 4.14 0.95 -12.00
CA TRP A 130 4.27 -0.17 -12.92
C TRP A 130 2.92 -0.78 -13.32
N SER A 131 1.94 -0.81 -12.40
CA SER A 131 0.57 -1.25 -12.69
C SER A 131 -0.39 -0.09 -13.01
N GLY A 132 0.14 1.11 -13.26
CA GLY A 132 -0.67 2.32 -13.48
C GLY A 132 -1.59 2.65 -12.30
N TRP A 133 -1.23 2.25 -11.08
CA TRP A 133 -2.05 2.43 -9.88
C TRP A 133 -3.41 1.72 -9.89
N THR A 134 -3.56 0.67 -10.70
CA THR A 134 -4.85 -0.04 -10.87
C THR A 134 -4.89 -1.44 -10.25
N GLU A 135 -3.75 -2.11 -10.17
CA GLU A 135 -3.67 -3.50 -9.69
C GLU A 135 -2.74 -3.57 -8.47
N PRO A 136 -3.28 -3.69 -7.25
CA PRO A 136 -2.47 -3.93 -6.06
C PRO A 136 -2.04 -5.39 -5.94
N GLU A 137 -0.79 -5.60 -5.57
CA GLU A 137 -0.17 -6.92 -5.45
C GLU A 137 0.12 -7.27 -3.98
N PRO A 138 -0.07 -8.53 -3.54
CA PRO A 138 0.17 -8.91 -2.16
C PRO A 138 1.66 -8.88 -1.82
N MET A 139 1.99 -8.44 -0.60
CA MET A 139 3.31 -8.56 -0.01
C MET A 139 3.44 -9.91 0.71
N GLU A 140 4.63 -10.50 0.66
CA GLU A 140 5.00 -11.74 1.36
C GLU A 140 5.24 -11.46 2.84
N ASP A 141 4.67 -12.28 3.72
CA ASP A 141 4.99 -12.24 5.15
C ASP A 141 6.36 -12.90 5.39
N GLU A 142 7.35 -12.10 5.82
CA GLU A 142 8.71 -12.56 6.12
C GLU A 142 8.88 -12.93 7.61
N GLY A 143 7.84 -12.80 8.43
CA GLY A 143 7.91 -12.97 9.89
C GLY A 143 8.35 -11.72 10.64
N ASP A 144 8.23 -11.73 11.98
CA ASP A 144 8.63 -10.64 12.89
C ASP A 144 8.10 -9.24 12.52
N GLY A 145 6.92 -9.17 11.89
CA GLY A 145 6.32 -7.91 11.45
C GLY A 145 6.95 -7.31 10.19
N CYS A 146 7.74 -8.08 9.44
CA CYS A 146 8.32 -7.70 8.17
C CYS A 146 7.50 -8.26 7.00
N TYR A 147 7.14 -7.40 6.04
CA TYR A 147 6.45 -7.79 4.81
C TYR A 147 7.25 -7.35 3.61
N GLY A 148 7.53 -8.27 2.69
CA GLY A 148 8.41 -8.07 1.55
C GLY A 148 7.68 -8.08 0.21
N TYR A 149 8.16 -7.26 -0.72
CA TYR A 149 7.75 -7.30 -2.12
C TYR A 149 8.97 -7.12 -3.02
N THR A 150 9.05 -7.89 -4.10
CA THR A 150 10.14 -7.78 -5.07
C THR A 150 9.70 -6.96 -6.27
N LEU A 151 10.18 -5.72 -6.34
CA LEU A 151 9.97 -4.84 -7.48
C LEU A 151 10.99 -5.15 -8.58
N VAL A 152 10.51 -5.29 -9.81
CA VAL A 152 11.33 -5.29 -11.03
C VAL A 152 11.39 -3.85 -11.53
N LEU A 153 12.58 -3.24 -11.53
CA LEU A 153 12.74 -1.87 -12.00
C LEU A 153 12.43 -1.78 -13.50
N GLY A 154 11.45 -0.94 -13.87
CA GLY A 154 11.09 -0.75 -15.26
C GLY A 154 12.12 0.05 -16.06
N ASP A 155 11.85 0.22 -17.36
CA ASP A 155 12.68 0.94 -18.32
C ASP A 155 12.94 2.41 -17.97
N THR A 156 12.09 3.01 -17.14
CA THR A 156 12.22 4.37 -16.61
C THR A 156 13.39 4.49 -15.63
N ARG A 157 13.87 3.34 -15.11
CA ARG A 157 14.83 3.25 -14.01
C ARG A 157 14.38 3.98 -12.75
N TRP A 158 13.09 4.21 -12.59
CA TRP A 158 12.49 4.71 -11.37
C TRP A 158 11.06 4.20 -11.27
N GLU A 159 10.58 4.01 -10.04
CA GLU A 159 9.19 3.61 -9.74
C GLU A 159 8.68 4.33 -8.49
N GLN A 160 7.38 4.60 -8.46
CA GLN A 160 6.65 5.16 -7.32
C GLN A 160 5.65 4.16 -6.79
N PHE A 161 5.43 4.15 -5.47
CA PHE A 161 4.48 3.25 -4.86
C PHE A 161 3.87 3.76 -3.55
N GLN A 162 2.77 3.12 -3.17
CA GLN A 162 2.08 3.20 -1.87
C GLN A 162 1.77 1.78 -1.40
N LEU A 163 1.39 1.61 -0.13
CA LEU A 163 0.97 0.33 0.41
C LEU A 163 -0.50 0.39 0.84
N LEU A 164 -1.21 -0.73 0.76
CA LEU A 164 -2.61 -0.86 1.16
C LEU A 164 -2.73 -1.94 2.23
N ILE A 165 -3.57 -1.69 3.24
CA ILE A 165 -3.96 -2.71 4.20
C ILE A 165 -5.20 -3.44 3.68
N ASP A 166 -5.15 -4.77 3.68
CA ASP A 166 -6.23 -5.66 3.25
C ASP A 166 -6.74 -5.40 1.81
N ASN A 167 -5.87 -4.94 0.92
CA ASN A 167 -6.22 -4.54 -0.45
C ASN A 167 -7.35 -3.49 -0.49
N SER A 168 -7.35 -2.54 0.45
CA SER A 168 -8.40 -1.54 0.58
C SER A 168 -7.86 -0.13 0.35
N TYR A 169 -8.42 0.57 -0.64
CA TYR A 169 -8.16 1.99 -0.92
C TYR A 169 -8.65 2.93 0.20
N SER A 170 -9.42 2.43 1.18
CA SER A 170 -9.75 3.19 2.39
C SER A 170 -8.68 3.09 3.49
N LYS A 171 -7.66 2.24 3.31
CA LYS A 171 -6.62 1.95 4.30
C LYS A 171 -5.23 2.02 3.67
N VAL A 172 -4.88 3.20 3.18
CA VAL A 172 -3.63 3.46 2.47
C VAL A 172 -2.55 3.84 3.47
N LEU A 173 -1.37 3.25 3.31
CA LEU A 173 -0.14 3.68 3.96
C LEU A 173 0.69 4.45 2.96
N HIS A 174 1.16 5.63 3.38
CA HIS A 174 1.87 6.57 2.53
C HIS A 174 2.91 7.35 3.34
N PRO A 175 3.94 7.93 2.70
CA PRO A 175 4.82 8.90 3.35
C PRO A 175 4.12 10.26 3.50
N GLN A 176 4.75 11.20 4.20
CA GLN A 176 4.23 12.58 4.34
C GLN A 176 4.59 13.50 3.15
N ARG A 177 5.39 13.03 2.21
CA ARG A 177 5.97 13.87 1.14
C ARG A 177 5.97 13.19 -0.21
N TYR A 178 6.03 14.00 -1.26
CA TYR A 178 6.31 13.55 -2.62
C TYR A 178 7.73 13.01 -2.76
N LYS A 179 7.84 11.90 -3.50
CA LYS A 179 9.08 11.17 -3.77
C LYS A 179 9.92 10.95 -2.51
N ALA A 180 9.31 10.29 -1.53
CA ALA A 180 9.96 10.00 -0.27
C ALA A 180 11.06 8.93 -0.44
N PRO A 181 12.25 9.13 0.14
CA PRO A 181 13.30 8.10 0.16
C PRO A 181 12.94 6.96 1.11
N LYS A 182 13.73 5.89 1.09
CA LYS A 182 13.62 4.79 2.05
C LYS A 182 13.91 5.28 3.47
N GLY A 183 13.30 4.62 4.45
CA GLY A 183 13.48 4.95 5.86
C GLY A 183 12.62 6.11 6.35
N THR A 184 11.81 6.74 5.49
CA THR A 184 10.85 7.76 5.94
C THR A 184 9.72 7.14 6.75
N GLU A 185 9.18 7.93 7.67
CA GLU A 185 8.02 7.57 8.48
C GLU A 185 6.79 7.23 7.60
N VAL A 186 6.02 6.26 8.08
CA VAL A 186 4.84 5.72 7.39
C VAL A 186 3.59 6.25 8.09
N PHE A 187 2.73 6.93 7.33
CA PHE A 187 1.45 7.48 7.78
C PHE A 187 0.29 6.60 7.34
N GLY A 188 -0.89 6.84 7.93
CA GLY A 188 -2.11 6.07 7.70
C GLY A 188 -2.36 4.95 8.72
N PRO A 189 -3.43 4.16 8.55
CA PRO A 189 -4.30 4.08 7.37
C PRO A 189 -5.11 5.35 7.12
N THR A 190 -5.05 5.84 5.89
CA THR A 190 -5.80 7.01 5.40
C THR A 190 -6.65 6.58 4.20
N ARG A 191 -7.80 7.24 3.95
CA ARG A 191 -8.56 6.98 2.72
C ARG A 191 -7.82 7.58 1.52
N GLN A 192 -7.79 6.91 0.37
CA GLN A 192 -7.06 7.37 -0.82
C GLN A 192 -7.42 8.81 -1.23
N GLU A 193 -8.70 9.19 -1.09
CA GLU A 193 -9.19 10.55 -1.39
C GLU A 193 -8.61 11.63 -0.46
N GLU A 194 -8.19 11.25 0.75
CA GLU A 194 -7.59 12.11 1.77
C GLU A 194 -6.05 12.09 1.70
N VAL A 195 -5.46 11.12 0.99
CA VAL A 195 -4.03 11.08 0.76
C VAL A 195 -3.69 12.22 -0.20
N MET A 196 -2.77 13.10 0.21
CA MET A 196 -2.24 14.14 -0.67
C MET A 196 -1.68 13.44 -1.92
N GLN A 197 -2.23 13.74 -3.10
CA GLN A 197 -2.11 12.95 -4.35
C GLN A 197 -0.70 12.47 -4.68
N ASP A 198 0.30 13.24 -4.29
CA ASP A 198 1.69 12.98 -4.63
C ASP A 198 2.45 12.25 -3.50
N SER A 199 1.80 11.80 -2.43
CA SER A 199 2.49 11.16 -1.29
C SER A 199 2.92 9.73 -1.62
N THR A 200 4.12 9.57 -2.17
CA THR A 200 4.63 8.29 -2.69
C THR A 200 6.06 8.03 -2.26
N TRP A 201 6.39 6.75 -2.02
CA TRP A 201 7.79 6.33 -1.95
C TRP A 201 8.36 6.25 -3.36
N PHE A 202 9.66 6.48 -3.48
CA PHE A 202 10.33 6.61 -4.77
C PHE A 202 11.63 5.82 -4.82
N VAL A 203 11.63 4.76 -5.62
CA VAL A 203 12.85 4.00 -5.94
C VAL A 203 13.46 4.65 -7.18
N ASP A 204 14.61 5.31 -7.05
CA ASP A 204 15.33 5.92 -8.17
C ASP A 204 16.62 5.16 -8.49
N GLY A 205 16.59 4.40 -9.58
CA GLY A 205 17.73 3.69 -10.12
C GLY A 205 18.53 4.48 -11.14
N ARG A 206 18.21 5.75 -11.38
CA ARG A 206 19.01 6.57 -12.30
C ARG A 206 20.32 7.00 -11.61
N PRO A 207 21.42 7.13 -12.36
CA PRO A 207 22.62 7.77 -11.85
C PRO A 207 22.29 9.22 -11.47
N ASN A 208 22.76 9.66 -10.31
CA ASN A 208 22.64 11.06 -9.91
C ASN A 208 23.42 11.92 -10.92
N ASN A 209 22.74 12.82 -11.62
CA ASN A 209 23.41 13.80 -12.48
C ASN A 209 23.95 14.94 -11.60
N THR A 210 25.13 14.77 -11.00
CA THR A 210 25.80 15.85 -10.26
C THR A 210 26.82 16.56 -11.14
N GLN A 211 26.36 17.50 -11.96
CA GLN A 211 27.13 18.72 -12.22
C GLN A 211 26.49 19.88 -11.44
N ILE A 212 26.66 19.86 -10.11
CA ILE A 212 26.41 21.05 -9.30
C ILE A 212 27.71 21.85 -9.29
N ARG A 213 27.77 22.98 -10.01
CA ARG A 213 28.82 23.98 -9.82
C ARG A 213 28.64 24.56 -8.41
N ALA A 214 29.54 24.22 -7.50
CA ALA A 214 29.59 24.85 -6.19
C ALA A 214 29.77 26.37 -6.38
N ILE A 215 28.77 27.16 -5.97
CA ILE A 215 28.92 28.60 -5.83
C ILE A 215 29.63 28.80 -4.49
N THR A 216 30.96 28.73 -4.47
CA THR A 216 31.72 29.28 -3.35
C THR A 216 31.73 30.79 -3.48
N ALA A 217 31.09 31.48 -2.53
CA ALA A 217 31.24 32.92 -2.37
C ALA A 217 32.73 33.23 -2.11
N SER A 218 33.40 33.82 -3.09
CA SER A 218 34.79 34.25 -2.96
C SER A 218 34.82 35.64 -2.31
N ALA A 219 35.19 35.70 -1.04
CA ALA A 219 35.84 36.89 -0.49
C ALA A 219 37.36 36.69 -0.61
N GLY A 220 38.00 37.41 -1.53
CA GLY A 220 39.46 37.62 -1.53
C GLY A 220 40.32 36.66 -2.37
N ALA A 221 40.63 37.11 -3.58
CA ALA A 221 41.90 36.99 -4.33
C ALA A 221 42.63 35.64 -4.55
N THR A 222 42.95 35.45 -5.85
CA THR A 222 44.11 34.75 -6.46
C THR A 222 44.23 33.23 -6.35
N ALA A 223 43.61 32.54 -7.31
CA ALA A 223 44.07 31.38 -8.10
C ALA A 223 42.85 30.53 -8.46
N VAL A 224 42.48 30.49 -9.75
CA VAL A 224 41.35 29.70 -10.24
C VAL A 224 41.76 28.23 -10.28
N ALA A 225 41.63 27.53 -9.15
CA ALA A 225 41.53 26.08 -9.16
C ALA A 225 40.11 25.74 -9.60
N THR A 226 39.95 25.06 -10.73
CA THR A 226 38.70 24.41 -11.13
C THR A 226 38.26 23.48 -9.99
N PRO A 227 37.10 23.70 -9.34
CA PRO A 227 36.66 22.81 -8.29
C PRO A 227 36.35 21.43 -8.89
N GLU A 228 36.91 20.38 -8.30
CA GLU A 228 36.58 19.00 -8.69
C GLU A 228 35.09 18.75 -8.47
N PRO A 229 34.40 18.11 -9.43
CA PRO A 229 32.98 17.80 -9.27
C PRO A 229 32.79 16.80 -8.13
N LEU A 230 31.99 17.17 -7.13
CA LEU A 230 31.52 16.23 -6.10
C LEU A 230 30.69 15.15 -6.80
N THR A 231 31.20 13.92 -6.81
CA THR A 231 30.49 12.74 -7.33
C THR A 231 29.69 12.12 -6.19
N PHE A 232 28.36 12.18 -6.28
CA PHE A 232 27.48 11.47 -5.36
C PHE A 232 27.08 10.13 -5.99
N THR A 233 27.52 9.02 -5.40
CA THR A 233 27.12 7.68 -5.84
C THR A 233 25.70 7.37 -5.36
N ASN A 234 24.77 7.09 -6.27
CA ASN A 234 23.44 6.61 -5.93
C ASN A 234 23.52 5.11 -5.63
N GLU A 235 23.42 4.70 -4.36
CA GLU A 235 23.44 3.28 -3.96
C GLU A 235 22.30 2.48 -4.62
N ASP A 236 21.19 3.15 -4.89
CA ASP A 236 20.02 2.57 -5.52
C ASP A 236 20.12 2.58 -7.05
N GLU A 237 21.23 2.98 -7.68
CA GLU A 237 21.39 2.97 -9.15
C GLU A 237 21.19 1.57 -9.76
N GLY A 238 20.32 1.43 -10.77
CA GLY A 238 19.97 0.14 -11.36
C GLY A 238 19.59 0.26 -12.83
N LEU A 239 19.90 -0.79 -13.59
CA LEU A 239 19.46 -0.94 -14.98
C LEU A 239 18.01 -1.47 -15.03
N PRO A 240 17.29 -1.31 -16.15
CA PRO A 240 16.00 -1.97 -16.34
C PRO A 240 16.10 -3.48 -16.07
N GLY A 241 15.13 -4.03 -15.34
CA GLY A 241 15.13 -5.41 -14.86
C GLY A 241 15.84 -5.63 -13.52
N GLN A 242 16.54 -4.63 -12.98
CA GLN A 242 17.15 -4.73 -11.64
C GLN A 242 16.07 -4.96 -10.57
N LEU A 243 16.31 -5.94 -9.71
CA LEU A 243 15.39 -6.29 -8.62
C LEU A 243 15.67 -5.44 -7.37
N TYR A 244 14.60 -4.95 -6.76
CA TYR A 244 14.62 -4.29 -5.44
C TYR A 244 13.68 -5.02 -4.50
N ARG A 245 14.16 -5.41 -3.32
CA ARG A 245 13.32 -5.93 -2.26
C ARG A 245 12.82 -4.78 -1.41
N ILE A 246 11.54 -4.42 -1.56
CA ILE A 246 10.83 -3.46 -0.73
C ILE A 246 10.35 -4.19 0.51
N ARG A 247 10.53 -3.57 1.69
CA ARG A 247 10.11 -4.13 2.98
C ARG A 247 9.35 -3.09 3.79
N LEU A 248 8.18 -3.49 4.28
CA LEU A 248 7.46 -2.81 5.35
C LEU A 248 7.82 -3.49 6.68
N HIS A 249 8.38 -2.73 7.61
CA HIS A 249 8.69 -3.16 8.97
C HIS A 249 7.65 -2.62 9.93
N ILE A 250 7.14 -3.46 10.82
CA ILE A 250 6.12 -3.10 11.81
C ILE A 250 6.60 -3.52 13.20
N ALA A 251 6.79 -2.54 14.07
CA ALA A 251 7.15 -2.73 15.47
C ALA A 251 6.17 -1.95 16.37
N GLY A 252 5.09 -2.61 16.77
CA GLY A 252 3.99 -1.97 17.50
C GLY A 252 3.34 -0.87 16.66
N LYS A 253 3.41 0.38 17.12
CA LYS A 253 2.90 1.55 16.38
C LYS A 253 3.85 2.08 15.31
N TRP A 254 5.12 1.68 15.35
CA TRP A 254 6.14 2.18 14.44
C TRP A 254 6.16 1.38 13.16
N ARG A 255 6.20 2.10 12.04
CA ARG A 255 6.21 1.52 10.70
C ARG A 255 7.28 2.21 9.86
N THR A 256 8.04 1.44 9.09
CA THR A 256 9.08 1.99 8.21
C THR A 256 9.12 1.19 6.91
N VAL A 257 9.29 1.89 5.80
CA VAL A 257 9.47 1.26 4.49
C VAL A 257 10.93 1.40 4.06
N THR A 258 11.54 0.29 3.64
CA THR A 258 12.93 0.23 3.18
C THR A 258 13.05 -0.55 1.89
N TRP A 259 14.13 -0.35 1.14
CA TRP A 259 14.45 -1.20 0.00
C TRP A 259 15.96 -1.36 -0.19
N ALA A 260 16.34 -2.48 -0.80
CA ALA A 260 17.70 -2.78 -1.20
C ALA A 260 17.70 -3.62 -2.50
N LYS A 261 18.80 -3.56 -3.26
CA LYS A 261 19.00 -4.41 -4.44
C LYS A 261 18.94 -5.88 -4.05
N ALA A 262 18.10 -6.65 -4.74
CA ALA A 262 18.00 -8.10 -4.57
C ALA A 262 18.87 -8.81 -5.61
N LYS A 263 19.57 -9.86 -5.19
CA LYS A 263 20.40 -10.71 -6.08
C LYS A 263 19.60 -11.84 -6.73
N GLU A 264 18.52 -12.27 -6.08
CA GLU A 264 17.69 -13.38 -6.51
C GLU A 264 16.22 -12.96 -6.46
N ALA A 265 15.46 -13.38 -7.47
CA ALA A 265 14.01 -13.28 -7.43
C ALA A 265 13.46 -14.42 -6.56
N PRO A 266 12.41 -14.20 -5.74
CA PRO A 266 11.73 -15.28 -5.02
C PRO A 266 11.34 -16.42 -5.97
N GLN A 267 11.38 -17.67 -5.49
CA GLN A 267 10.98 -18.84 -6.28
C GLN A 267 9.57 -18.65 -6.86
N GLY A 268 9.48 -18.61 -8.20
CA GLY A 268 8.22 -18.39 -8.94
C GLY A 268 8.14 -17.08 -9.72
N LEU A 269 9.07 -16.13 -9.52
CA LEU A 269 9.10 -14.84 -10.24
C LEU A 269 9.67 -14.92 -11.68
N LEU A 270 10.02 -16.12 -12.16
CA LEU A 270 10.81 -16.39 -13.38
C LEU A 270 10.11 -16.07 -14.71
N ALA A 271 9.00 -15.33 -14.70
CA ALA A 271 8.27 -14.93 -15.91
C ALA A 271 7.85 -13.45 -15.94
N LEU A 272 8.34 -12.61 -15.04
CA LEU A 272 8.00 -11.19 -15.06
C LEU A 272 8.94 -10.43 -16.00
N LYS A 273 8.66 -10.51 -17.30
CA LYS A 273 8.72 -9.29 -18.11
C LYS A 273 7.85 -8.30 -17.33
N GLY A 274 8.41 -7.16 -16.90
CA GLY A 274 7.60 -6.08 -16.35
C GLY A 274 6.39 -5.85 -17.28
N PRO A 275 5.21 -5.46 -16.75
CA PRO A 275 4.00 -5.34 -17.55
C PRO A 275 4.28 -4.57 -18.84
N GLU A 276 3.83 -5.10 -19.98
CA GLU A 276 3.98 -4.44 -21.27
C GLU A 276 3.41 -3.02 -21.14
N ALA A 277 4.27 -2.02 -21.34
CA ALA A 277 3.91 -0.64 -21.11
C ALA A 277 2.80 -0.23 -22.08
N LYS A 278 1.71 0.30 -21.53
CA LYS A 278 0.68 0.93 -22.35
C LYS A 278 1.02 2.40 -22.55
N TYR A 279 0.71 2.92 -23.73
CA TYR A 279 0.91 4.33 -24.06
C TYR A 279 -0.42 4.99 -24.34
N TYR A 280 -0.53 6.25 -23.94
CA TYR A 280 -1.73 7.05 -24.10
C TYR A 280 -1.36 8.40 -24.70
N VAL A 281 -2.20 8.91 -25.60
CA VAL A 281 -2.12 10.31 -26.05
C VAL A 281 -3.07 11.14 -25.20
N ALA A 282 -2.58 12.28 -24.71
CA ALA A 282 -3.41 13.27 -24.02
C ALA A 282 -3.22 14.63 -24.68
N GLY A 283 -4.30 15.21 -25.21
CA GLY A 283 -4.23 16.43 -25.99
C GLY A 283 -5.34 17.43 -25.71
N SER A 284 -5.16 18.67 -26.19
CA SER A 284 -6.11 19.77 -25.96
C SER A 284 -7.50 19.51 -26.53
N TRP A 285 -7.63 18.67 -27.57
CA TRP A 285 -8.91 18.36 -28.24
C TRP A 285 -9.90 17.58 -27.37
N ASN A 286 -9.42 16.85 -26.35
CA ASN A 286 -10.26 16.04 -25.47
C ASN A 286 -10.15 16.44 -23.99
N ASN A 287 -9.62 17.65 -23.71
CA ASN A 287 -9.26 18.13 -22.38
C ASN A 287 -8.20 17.24 -21.67
N TYR A 288 -7.19 16.80 -22.41
CA TYR A 288 -6.09 15.97 -21.92
C TYR A 288 -6.54 14.66 -21.25
N ARG A 289 -7.66 14.09 -21.72
CA ARG A 289 -8.05 12.74 -21.35
C ARG A 289 -7.14 11.74 -22.05
N PHE A 290 -6.88 10.61 -21.41
CA PHE A 290 -6.02 9.56 -21.95
C PHE A 290 -6.74 8.76 -23.04
N GLU A 291 -6.19 8.78 -24.24
CA GLU A 291 -6.60 7.92 -25.37
C GLU A 291 -5.55 6.83 -25.58
N GLU A 292 -5.90 5.55 -25.39
CA GLU A 292 -4.97 4.42 -25.49
C GLU A 292 -4.43 4.28 -26.91
N MET A 293 -3.10 4.14 -27.03
CA MET A 293 -2.43 3.84 -28.29
C MET A 293 -2.48 2.32 -28.54
N THR A 294 -2.76 1.93 -29.78
CA THR A 294 -2.74 0.53 -30.21
C THR A 294 -1.31 0.12 -30.59
N ALA A 295 -0.81 -0.98 -30.03
CA ALA A 295 0.47 -1.55 -30.42
C ALA A 295 0.37 -2.17 -31.82
N VAL A 296 1.25 -1.75 -32.74
CA VAL A 296 1.27 -2.23 -34.14
C VAL A 296 2.38 -3.25 -34.36
N SER A 297 3.54 -3.03 -33.74
CA SER A 297 4.69 -3.94 -33.75
C SER A 297 5.53 -3.69 -32.49
N ASP A 298 6.55 -4.51 -32.25
CA ASP A 298 7.43 -4.35 -31.09
C ASP A 298 7.99 -2.90 -31.02
N GLY A 299 7.72 -2.23 -29.90
CA GLY A 299 8.09 -0.84 -29.65
C GLY A 299 7.38 0.24 -30.49
N THR A 300 6.36 -0.08 -31.31
CA THR A 300 5.63 0.90 -32.13
C THR A 300 4.13 0.92 -31.81
N TYR A 301 3.62 2.11 -31.50
CA TYR A 301 2.25 2.36 -31.06
C TYR A 301 1.60 3.44 -31.91
N THR A 302 0.31 3.31 -32.22
CA THR A 302 -0.44 4.30 -33.01
C THR A 302 -1.76 4.67 -32.36
N CYS A 303 -2.18 5.92 -32.51
CA CYS A 303 -3.48 6.41 -32.06
C CYS A 303 -4.05 7.35 -33.12
N GLU A 304 -5.33 7.18 -33.46
CA GLU A 304 -6.05 8.09 -34.35
C GLU A 304 -6.89 9.05 -33.52
N VAL A 305 -6.62 10.34 -33.67
CA VAL A 305 -7.27 11.40 -32.89
C VAL A 305 -7.98 12.39 -33.81
N SER A 306 -9.10 12.94 -33.34
CA SER A 306 -9.86 13.96 -34.06
C SER A 306 -9.58 15.32 -33.46
N LEU A 307 -9.01 16.22 -34.26
CA LEU A 307 -8.48 17.48 -33.76
C LEU A 307 -9.55 18.59 -33.74
N SER A 308 -9.40 19.49 -32.77
CA SER A 308 -10.16 20.74 -32.72
C SER A 308 -9.58 21.77 -33.69
N SER A 309 -10.37 22.76 -34.11
CA SER A 309 -9.87 23.82 -35.00
C SER A 309 -8.73 24.60 -34.33
N GLY A 310 -7.61 24.77 -35.03
CA GLY A 310 -6.50 25.63 -34.59
C GLY A 310 -5.31 24.87 -33.99
N PRO A 311 -4.52 25.51 -33.09
CA PRO A 311 -3.34 24.91 -32.49
C PRO A 311 -3.74 23.87 -31.43
N ASN A 312 -3.39 22.61 -31.67
CA ASN A 312 -3.62 21.51 -30.75
C ASN A 312 -2.30 21.11 -30.09
N ARG A 313 -2.32 20.93 -28.77
CA ARG A 313 -1.15 20.51 -27.99
C ARG A 313 -1.37 19.11 -27.45
N PHE A 314 -0.32 18.30 -27.40
CA PHE A 314 -0.40 16.99 -26.78
C PHE A 314 0.91 16.53 -26.14
N GLN A 315 0.79 15.56 -25.25
CA GLN A 315 1.85 14.76 -24.67
C GLN A 315 1.46 13.27 -24.80
N ILE A 316 2.44 12.40 -24.62
CA ILE A 316 2.22 10.95 -24.53
C ILE A 316 2.49 10.57 -23.08
N THR A 317 1.64 9.75 -22.47
CA THR A 317 1.88 9.22 -21.12
C THR A 317 2.05 7.72 -21.16
N ARG A 318 2.93 7.19 -20.32
CA ARG A 318 3.03 5.75 -20.07
C ARG A 318 2.05 5.36 -18.97
N ASN A 319 1.35 4.24 -19.14
CA ASN A 319 0.40 3.65 -18.19
C ASN A 319 -0.70 4.59 -17.68
N GLY A 320 -1.02 5.66 -18.44
CA GLY A 320 -2.01 6.65 -18.02
C GLY A 320 -1.56 7.49 -16.81
N ASP A 321 -0.26 7.65 -16.60
CA ASP A 321 0.31 8.36 -15.45
C ASP A 321 0.97 9.67 -15.89
N TRP A 322 0.50 10.80 -15.35
CA TRP A 322 1.07 12.12 -15.60
C TRP A 322 2.49 12.30 -15.03
N HIS A 323 2.92 11.45 -14.10
CA HIS A 323 4.31 11.41 -13.63
C HIS A 323 5.24 10.67 -14.60
N GLN A 324 4.67 10.02 -15.62
CA GLN A 324 5.38 9.31 -16.69
C GLN A 324 5.07 9.94 -18.06
N ALA A 325 5.02 11.28 -18.11
CA ALA A 325 4.83 12.01 -19.35
C ALA A 325 6.08 11.98 -20.22
N ILE A 326 5.87 11.83 -21.52
CA ILE A 326 6.84 11.84 -22.60
C ILE A 326 6.52 13.07 -23.45
N PHE A 327 7.53 13.91 -23.67
CA PHE A 327 7.36 15.24 -24.22
C PHE A 327 8.60 15.70 -24.99
N PRO A 328 8.50 16.71 -25.87
CA PRO A 328 9.66 17.22 -26.57
C PRO A 328 10.58 18.03 -25.66
N VAL A 329 11.87 18.10 -25.97
CA VAL A 329 12.86 18.95 -25.27
C VAL A 329 12.51 20.44 -25.35
N SER A 330 11.75 20.87 -26.36
CA SER A 330 11.32 22.27 -26.51
C SER A 330 9.80 22.37 -26.55
N PRO A 331 9.19 23.41 -25.94
CA PRO A 331 7.75 23.61 -26.00
C PRO A 331 7.29 23.95 -27.42
N ASN A 332 6.08 23.53 -27.78
CA ASN A 332 5.47 23.72 -29.10
C ASN A 332 6.31 23.13 -30.25
N ALA A 333 6.97 21.99 -30.01
CA ALA A 333 7.85 21.35 -30.96
C ALA A 333 7.10 20.56 -32.05
N GLY A 334 7.76 20.43 -33.21
CA GLY A 334 7.41 19.48 -34.26
C GLY A 334 7.95 18.07 -34.01
N PRO A 335 7.80 17.14 -34.97
CA PRO A 335 8.09 15.71 -34.77
C PRO A 335 9.58 15.36 -34.79
N THR A 336 10.45 16.28 -35.23
CA THR A 336 11.89 16.06 -35.38
C THR A 336 12.72 16.45 -34.16
N VAL A 337 12.08 16.96 -33.11
CA VAL A 337 12.76 17.42 -31.90
C VAL A 337 13.04 16.22 -30.99
N GLU A 338 14.18 16.25 -30.30
CA GLU A 338 14.52 15.26 -29.28
C GLU A 338 13.42 15.15 -28.22
N ILE A 339 13.27 13.94 -27.69
CA ILE A 339 12.20 13.57 -26.77
C ILE A 339 12.80 13.33 -25.39
N GLU A 340 12.18 13.92 -24.37
CA GLU A 340 12.46 13.72 -22.96
C GLU A 340 11.34 12.92 -22.28
N GLY A 341 11.67 12.37 -21.12
CA GLY A 341 10.76 11.54 -20.31
C GLY A 341 11.08 10.04 -20.40
N PRO A 342 10.29 9.18 -19.73
CA PRO A 342 9.12 9.52 -18.94
C PRO A 342 9.46 10.31 -17.67
N SER A 343 8.81 11.45 -17.42
CA SER A 343 8.97 12.26 -16.21
C SER A 343 7.70 13.04 -15.85
N ASP A 344 7.71 13.73 -14.71
CA ASP A 344 6.60 14.51 -14.16
C ASP A 344 6.47 15.92 -14.74
N ARG A 345 7.09 16.17 -15.90
CA ARG A 345 7.10 17.50 -16.52
C ARG A 345 5.86 17.69 -17.39
N LYS A 346 5.10 18.75 -17.11
CA LYS A 346 3.82 19.05 -17.78
C LYS A 346 3.83 20.33 -18.62
N ASP A 347 4.96 21.02 -18.72
CA ASP A 347 5.07 22.32 -19.42
C ASP A 347 5.46 22.18 -20.91
N ARG A 348 5.92 21.01 -21.34
CA ARG A 348 6.43 20.77 -22.71
C ARG A 348 5.49 19.91 -23.54
N HIS A 349 5.12 20.40 -24.71
CA HIS A 349 4.11 19.77 -25.56
C HIS A 349 4.52 19.81 -27.02
N TRP A 350 4.10 18.80 -27.80
CA TRP A 350 4.09 18.92 -29.26
C TRP A 350 2.95 19.81 -29.70
N LEU A 351 3.15 20.54 -30.80
CA LEU A 351 2.14 21.40 -31.40
C LEU A 351 1.77 20.87 -32.78
N VAL A 352 0.47 20.68 -33.02
CA VAL A 352 -0.06 20.34 -34.34
C VAL A 352 -1.19 21.30 -34.71
N SER A 353 -1.18 21.78 -35.94
CA SER A 353 -2.24 22.67 -36.46
C SER A 353 -3.14 21.88 -37.39
N ALA A 354 -4.46 21.96 -37.15
CA ALA A 354 -5.46 21.24 -37.92
C ALA A 354 -6.74 22.04 -38.10
N THR A 355 -7.50 21.65 -39.11
CA THR A 355 -8.87 22.11 -39.36
C THR A 355 -9.87 21.30 -38.53
N ALA A 356 -11.04 21.86 -38.22
CA ALA A 356 -12.00 21.20 -37.35
C ALA A 356 -12.43 19.82 -37.88
N GLY A 357 -12.27 18.78 -37.07
CA GLY A 357 -12.67 17.41 -37.44
C GLY A 357 -11.65 16.67 -38.31
N GLU A 358 -10.49 17.28 -38.59
CA GLU A 358 -9.39 16.62 -39.28
C GLU A 358 -8.82 15.50 -38.39
N LYS A 359 -8.61 14.33 -38.99
CA LYS A 359 -8.07 13.16 -38.30
C LYS A 359 -6.55 13.13 -38.42
N LEU A 360 -5.90 12.84 -37.31
CA LEU A 360 -4.45 12.71 -37.24
C LEU A 360 -4.09 11.33 -36.70
N LYS A 361 -3.18 10.64 -37.38
CA LYS A 361 -2.58 9.42 -36.86
C LYS A 361 -1.25 9.75 -36.19
N ILE A 362 -1.18 9.58 -34.88
CA ILE A 362 0.04 9.75 -34.08
C ILE A 362 0.70 8.39 -33.95
N THR A 363 1.98 8.30 -34.31
CA THR A 363 2.83 7.12 -34.19
C THR A 363 3.94 7.40 -33.18
N PHE A 364 4.04 6.56 -32.15
CA PHE A 364 5.10 6.59 -31.16
C PHE A 364 5.97 5.34 -31.29
N GLN A 365 7.28 5.53 -31.36
CA GLN A 365 8.25 4.46 -31.40
C GLN A 365 9.19 4.60 -30.20
N ARG A 366 9.40 3.50 -29.48
CA ARG A 366 10.34 3.42 -28.37
C ARG A 366 11.15 2.14 -28.50
N SER A 367 12.46 2.29 -28.42
CA SER A 367 13.42 1.19 -28.30
C SER A 367 14.37 1.47 -27.15
N ILE A 368 14.77 0.44 -26.43
CA ILE A 368 15.69 0.56 -25.31
C ILE A 368 16.97 -0.16 -25.72
N ASP A 369 18.09 0.54 -25.63
CA ASP A 369 19.38 -0.07 -25.92
C ASP A 369 19.88 -0.93 -24.74
N ALA A 370 20.92 -1.72 -24.98
CA ALA A 370 21.52 -2.59 -23.97
C ALA A 370 22.08 -1.82 -22.75
N SER A 371 22.25 -0.50 -22.84
CA SER A 371 22.67 0.37 -21.72
C SER A 371 21.49 0.88 -20.88
N GLY A 372 20.25 0.55 -21.26
CA GLY A 372 19.03 1.05 -20.62
C GLY A 372 18.64 2.45 -21.06
N SER A 373 19.28 3.01 -22.10
CA SER A 373 18.90 4.30 -22.66
C SER A 373 17.75 4.13 -23.66
N SER A 374 16.73 4.98 -23.52
CA SER A 374 15.51 4.91 -24.32
C SER A 374 15.63 5.82 -25.54
N LYS A 375 15.65 5.23 -26.73
CA LYS A 375 15.51 5.97 -27.99
C LYS A 375 14.03 6.06 -28.36
N MET A 376 13.54 7.28 -28.48
CA MET A 376 12.14 7.56 -28.77
C MET A 376 11.99 8.34 -30.06
N LYS A 377 10.90 8.11 -30.78
CA LYS A 377 10.52 8.88 -31.96
C LYS A 377 9.01 9.06 -31.99
N VAL A 378 8.55 10.27 -32.30
CA VAL A 378 7.13 10.59 -32.48
C VAL A 378 6.95 11.12 -33.89
N LEU A 379 5.95 10.60 -34.58
CA LEU A 379 5.56 10.98 -35.92
C LEU A 379 4.05 11.21 -35.93
N TRP A 380 3.57 12.08 -36.80
CA TRP A 380 2.15 12.18 -37.05
C TRP A 380 1.87 12.53 -38.51
N GLU A 381 0.80 11.95 -39.03
CA GLU A 381 0.35 12.14 -40.41
C GLU A 381 -1.16 12.43 -40.44
N LYS A 382 -1.57 13.24 -41.41
CA LYS A 382 -2.98 13.56 -41.65
C LYS A 382 -3.63 12.41 -42.41
N LEU A 383 -4.84 12.02 -41.99
CA LEU A 383 -5.61 10.93 -42.59
C LEU A 383 -6.64 11.42 -43.61
#